data_AF-A0A844DR82-F1
#
_entry.id   AF-A0A844DR82-F1
#
_cell.length_a   1.000
_cell.length_b   1.000
_cell.length_c   1.000
_cell.angle_alpha   90.00
_cell.angle_beta   90.00
_cell.angle_gamma   90.00
#
_symmetry.space_group_name_H-M   'P 1'
#
loop_
_entity.id
_entity.type
_entity.pdbx_description
1 polymer ?
#
loop_
_entity_poly.entity_id
_entity_poly.type
_entity_poly.pdbx_seq_one_letter_code
_entity_poly.pdbx_strand_id
1 'polypeptide(L)' 'MNEPMERSWVTPLNEEDREYFSYFRTVCKRYNINPSRATRLEYDFVTRVAESEFYLQKTAT' A
#
# COMPACT_ATOMS: atom_id res chain seq x y z
N MET A 1 -35.10 1.04 -15.10
CA MET A 1 -33.77 0.60 -15.58
C MET A 1 -32.75 1.10 -14.57
N ASN A 2 -32.08 0.19 -13.86
CA ASN A 2 -30.97 0.54 -12.96
C ASN A 2 -29.70 0.48 -13.81
N GLU A 3 -29.13 1.62 -14.16
CA GLU A 3 -27.79 1.68 -14.77
C GLU A 3 -26.76 1.25 -13.71
N PRO A 4 -25.80 0.37 -14.04
CA PRO A 4 -24.70 0.12 -13.11
C PRO A 4 -23.92 1.42 -12.93
N MET A 5 -23.61 1.74 -11.69
CA MET A 5 -22.73 2.84 -11.25
C MET A 5 -21.29 2.62 -11.74
N GLU A 6 -21.09 2.47 -13.06
CA GLU A 6 -19.82 2.14 -13.70
C GLU A 6 -19.13 3.40 -14.20
N ARG A 7 -19.00 4.42 -13.32
CA ARG A 7 -18.14 5.59 -13.56
C ARG A 7 -17.38 5.97 -12.30
N SER A 8 -16.74 5.00 -11.66
CA SER A 8 -15.63 5.31 -10.77
C SER A 8 -14.39 5.54 -11.63
N TRP A 9 -13.89 6.78 -11.67
CA TRP A 9 -12.61 7.11 -12.32
C TRP A 9 -11.40 6.45 -11.61
N VAL A 10 -11.65 5.72 -10.53
CA VAL A 10 -10.65 5.05 -9.71
C VAL A 10 -11.05 3.58 -9.59
N THR A 11 -10.09 2.69 -9.91
CA THR A 11 -10.25 1.25 -9.71
C THR A 11 -10.48 0.96 -8.23
N PRO A 12 -11.51 0.18 -7.86
CA PRO A 12 -11.75 -0.19 -6.47
C PRO A 12 -10.59 -1.02 -5.92
N LEU A 13 -10.29 -0.83 -4.62
CA LEU A 13 -9.25 -1.59 -3.93
C LEU A 13 -9.69 -3.04 -3.69
N ASN A 14 -8.90 -3.99 -4.19
CA ASN A 14 -9.08 -5.41 -3.92
C ASN A 14 -8.59 -5.76 -2.50
N GLU A 15 -8.76 -7.00 -2.08
CA GLU A 15 -8.35 -7.45 -0.73
C GLU A 15 -6.84 -7.32 -0.54
N GLU A 16 -6.04 -7.75 -1.52
CA GLU A 16 -4.59 -7.64 -1.49
C GLU A 16 -4.11 -6.18 -1.33
N ASP A 17 -4.75 -5.22 -2.01
CA ASP A 17 -4.42 -3.81 -1.88
C ASP A 17 -4.62 -3.33 -0.43
N ARG A 18 -5.71 -3.77 0.22
CA ARG A 18 -6.00 -3.40 1.61
C ARG A 18 -4.99 -3.99 2.58
N GLU A 19 -4.60 -5.25 2.37
CA GLU A 19 -3.57 -5.91 3.16
C GLU A 19 -2.23 -5.21 3.00
N TYR A 20 -1.84 -4.90 1.76
CA TYR A 20 -0.62 -4.15 1.47
C TYR A 20 -0.63 -2.78 2.14
N PHE A 21 -1.72 -2.00 2.03
CA PHE A 21 -1.79 -0.69 2.69
C PHE A 21 -1.74 -0.79 4.22
N SER A 22 -2.32 -1.84 4.81
CA SER A 22 -2.20 -2.11 6.25
C SER A 22 -0.76 -2.38 6.65
N TYR A 23 -0.06 -3.22 5.88
CA TYR A 23 1.35 -3.54 6.10
C TYR A 23 2.25 -2.30 5.91
N PHE A 24 2.07 -1.58 4.81
CA PHE A 24 2.78 -0.34 4.50
C PHE A 24 2.66 0.70 5.63
N ARG A 25 1.45 0.88 6.19
CA ARG A 25 1.23 1.74 7.37
C ARG A 25 2.02 1.29 8.59
N THR A 26 2.18 -0.02 8.77
CA THR A 26 2.99 -0.60 9.87
C THR A 26 4.47 -0.34 9.66
N VAL A 27 4.97 -0.49 8.43
CA VAL A 27 6.36 -0.14 8.07
C VAL A 27 6.64 1.34 8.32
N CYS A 28 5.74 2.23 7.87
CA CYS A 28 5.85 3.67 8.14
C CYS A 28 5.97 3.96 9.64
N LYS A 29 5.13 3.33 10.47
CA LYS A 29 5.20 3.48 11.93
C LYS A 29 6.51 2.96 12.52
N ARG A 30 7.01 1.81 12.06
CA ARG A 30 8.25 1.19 12.54
C ARG A 30 9.46 2.11 12.36
N TYR A 31 9.50 2.86 11.27
CA TYR A 31 10.59 3.80 10.96
C TYR A 31 10.27 5.25 11.32
N ASN A 32 9.11 5.53 11.95
CA ASN A 32 8.66 6.88 12.30
C ASN A 32 8.57 7.83 11.09
N ILE A 33 8.19 7.29 9.93
CA ILE A 33 8.07 8.05 8.68
C ILE A 33 6.60 8.41 8.46
N ASN A 34 6.33 9.71 8.31
CA ASN A 34 5.01 10.18 7.94
C ASN A 34 4.94 10.30 6.40
N PRO A 35 4.16 9.46 5.70
CA PRO A 35 4.15 9.45 4.24
C PRO A 35 3.69 10.78 3.62
N SER A 36 2.89 11.60 4.34
CA SER A 36 2.45 12.92 3.88
C SER A 36 3.51 14.02 4.03
N ARG A 37 4.55 13.79 4.85
CA ARG A 37 5.65 14.75 5.09
C ARG A 37 7.02 14.20 4.70
N ALA A 38 7.08 12.94 4.29
CA ALA A 38 8.30 12.25 3.92
C ALA A 38 8.96 12.94 2.72
N THR A 39 10.28 13.06 2.78
CA THR A 39 11.08 13.34 1.60
C THR A 39 10.93 12.22 0.59
N ARG A 40 11.28 12.50 -0.68
CA ARG A 40 11.25 11.48 -1.74
C ARG A 40 12.05 10.23 -1.37
N LEU A 41 13.18 10.40 -0.68
CA LEU A 41 14.05 9.31 -0.24
C LEU A 41 13.41 8.46 0.86
N GLU A 42 12.82 9.09 1.89
CA GLU A 42 12.10 8.37 2.95
C GLU A 42 10.92 7.59 2.40
N TYR A 43 10.18 8.19 1.46
CA TYR A 43 9.05 7.53 0.82
C TYR A 43 9.48 6.32 -0.03
N ASP A 44 10.52 6.46 -0.85
CA ASP A 44 11.09 5.37 -1.64
C ASP A 44 11.62 4.24 -0.74
N PHE A 45 12.28 4.59 0.36
CA PHE A 45 12.75 3.63 1.36
C PHE A 45 11.60 2.79 1.95
N VAL A 46 10.55 3.43 2.49
CA VAL A 46 9.44 2.67 3.10
C VAL A 46 8.65 1.87 2.07
N THR A 47 8.58 2.34 0.83
CA THR A 47 7.92 1.63 -0.27
C THR A 47 8.69 0.36 -0.60
N ARG A 48 10.00 0.45 -0.85
CA ARG A 48 10.84 -0.72 -1.15
C ARG A 48 10.88 -1.74 -0.02
N VAL A 49 10.94 -1.27 1.24
CA VAL A 49 10.90 -2.17 2.41
C VAL A 49 9.55 -2.88 2.48
N ALA A 50 8.44 -2.15 2.30
CA ALA A 50 7.11 -2.74 2.32
C ALA A 50 6.92 -3.77 1.19
N GLU A 51 7.29 -3.42 -0.04
CA GLU A 51 7.20 -4.33 -1.19
C GLU A 51 8.08 -5.57 -0.99
N SER A 52 9.35 -5.40 -0.62
CA SER A 52 10.26 -6.52 -0.44
C SER A 52 9.76 -7.49 0.63
N GLU A 53 9.39 -7.00 1.81
CA GLU A 53 8.96 -7.86 2.92
C GLU A 53 7.59 -8.50 2.64
N PHE A 54 6.63 -7.74 2.09
CA PHE A 54 5.28 -8.24 1.82
C PHE A 54 5.28 -9.33 0.75
N TYR A 55 5.98 -9.12 -0.37
CA TYR A 55 6.04 -10.11 -1.44
C TYR A 55 6.93 -11.31 -1.08
N LEU A 56 8.02 -11.11 -0.32
CA LEU A 56 8.82 -12.24 0.19
C LEU A 56 7.97 -13.16 1.08
N GLN A 57 7.14 -12.60 1.97
CA GLN A 57 6.22 -13.39 2.80
C GLN A 57 5.21 -14.18 1.97
N LYS A 58 4.66 -13.60 0.89
CA LYS A 58 3.75 -14.30 -0.02
C LYS A 58 4.42 -15.45 -0.78
N THR A 59 5.68 -15.28 -1.19
CA THR A 59 6.42 -16.33 -1.92
C THR A 59 6.92 -17.48 -1.04
N ALA A 60 6.98 -17.26 0.27
CA ALA A 60 7.44 -18.26 1.24
C ALA A 60 6.31 -19.18 1.76
N THR A 61 5.06 -18.94 1.35
CA THR A 61 3.86 -19.74 1.68
C THR A 61 3.48 -20.64 0.51
#